data_AF-A0A1Q6A4N4-F1
#
_entry.id   AF-A0A1Q6A4N4-F1
#
_cell.length_a   1.000
_cell.length_b   1.000
_cell.length_c   1.000
_cell.angle_alpha   90.00
_cell.angle_beta   90.00
_cell.angle_gamma   90.00
#
_symmetry.space_group_name_H-M   'P 1'
#
loop_
_entity.id
_entity.type
_entity.pdbx_description
1 polymer ?
#
loop_
_entity_poly.entity_id
_entity_poly.type
_entity_poly.pdbx_seq_one_letter_code
_entity_poly.pdbx_strand_id
1 'polypeptide(L)' 'MVKQMLIENHIDAVLLNKQDFSHRNFGNIEVYIHHEDFAQAVEIMILNQINI' A
#
# COMPACT_ATOMS: atom_id res chain seq x y z
N MET A 1 4.62 6.39 1.28
CA MET A 1 5.79 5.48 1.32
C MET A 1 5.47 4.16 0.62
N VAL A 2 4.49 3.39 1.09
CA VAL A 2 4.13 2.08 0.48
C VAL A 2 3.77 2.15 -1.01
N LYS A 3 2.87 3.06 -1.43
CA LYS A 3 2.51 3.21 -2.86
C LYS A 3 3.73 3.48 -3.76
N GLN A 4 4.61 4.39 -3.31
CA GLN A 4 5.81 4.77 -4.08
C GLN A 4 6.78 3.60 -4.22
N MET A 5 7.02 2.88 -3.12
CA MET A 5 7.85 1.67 -3.10
C MET A 5 7.32 0.60 -4.06
N LEU A 6 6.00 0.39 -4.12
CA LEU A 6 5.39 -0.57 -5.05
C LEU A 6 5.58 -0.13 -6.51
N ILE A 7 5.34 1.15 -6.81
CA ILE A 7 5.53 1.71 -8.17
C ILE A 7 6.99 1.58 -8.65
N GLU A 8 7.96 1.86 -7.77
CA GLU A 8 9.39 1.70 -8.08
C GLU A 8 9.79 0.26 -8.39
N ASN A 9 9.00 -0.71 -7.90
CA ASN A 9 9.16 -2.13 -8.19
C ASN A 9 8.20 -2.62 -9.29
N HIS A 10 7.67 -1.71 -10.11
CA HIS A 10 6.78 -2.01 -11.24
C HIS A 10 5.44 -2.65 -10.85
N ILE A 11 4.96 -2.40 -9.62
CA ILE A 11 3.64 -2.82 -9.16
C ILE A 11 2.72 -1.60 -9.11
N ASP A 12 1.72 -1.59 -9.98
CA ASP A 12 0.72 -0.53 -10.01
C ASP A 12 -0.16 -0.61 -8.77
N ALA A 13 -0.31 0.54 -8.09
CA ALA A 13 -1.04 0.62 -6.83
C ALA A 13 -1.97 1.83 -6.78
N VAL A 14 -3.18 1.62 -6.25
CA VAL A 14 -4.17 2.68 -5.98
C VAL A 14 -4.36 2.83 -4.48
N LEU A 15 -4.40 4.06 -4.00
CA LEU A 15 -4.74 4.37 -2.61
C LEU A 15 -6.22 4.74 -2.54
N LEU A 16 -6.96 4.01 -1.72
CA LEU A 16 -8.32 4.37 -1.35
C LEU A 16 -8.29 4.94 0.07
N ASN A 17 -8.51 6.26 0.16
CA ASN A 17 -8.62 6.92 1.44
C ASN A 17 -10.06 6.79 1.95
N LYS A 18 -10.29 5.93 2.96
CA LYS A 18 -11.59 5.78 3.63
C LYS A 18 -11.67 6.61 4.92
N GLN A 19 -10.76 7.55 5.13
CA GLN A 19 -10.84 8.48 6.24
C GLN A 19 -12.00 9.44 6.02
N ASP A 20 -13.11 9.21 6.74
CA ASP A 20 -14.15 10.22 6.83
C ASP A 20 -13.60 11.44 7.57
N PHE A 21 -13.70 12.62 6.94
CA PHE A 21 -13.30 13.91 7.52
C PHE A 21 -14.09 14.27 8.79
N SER A 22 -15.08 13.48 9.19
CA SER A 22 -15.88 13.69 10.40
C SER A 22 -15.12 13.25 11.66
N HIS A 23 -14.02 13.93 12.00
CA HIS A 23 -13.42 14.25 13.31
C HIS A 23 -13.46 13.22 14.48
N ARG A 24 -13.92 11.98 14.30
CA ARG A 24 -14.15 10.99 15.37
C ARG A 24 -13.69 9.58 15.01
N ASN A 25 -13.65 9.21 13.73
CA ASN A 25 -13.09 7.95 13.27
C ASN A 25 -12.14 8.20 12.09
N PHE A 26 -10.83 8.10 12.31
CA PHE A 26 -9.88 8.01 11.20
C PHE A 26 -10.07 6.65 10.55
N GLY A 27 -10.67 6.62 9.36
CA GLY A 27 -10.73 5.40 8.56
C GLY A 27 -9.34 4.91 8.15
N ASN A 28 -9.27 3.66 7.67
CA ASN A 28 -8.02 3.12 7.16
C ASN A 28 -7.73 3.67 5.76
N ILE A 29 -6.44 3.82 5.44
CA ILE A 29 -6.00 3.98 4.06
C ILE A 29 -5.74 2.58 3.53
N GLU A 30 -6.41 2.22 2.46
CA GLU A 30 -6.26 0.92 1.81
C GLU A 30 -5.40 1.06 0.55
N VAL A 31 -4.54 0.07 0.30
CA VAL A 31 -3.73 -0.03 -0.91
C VAL A 31 -4.24 -1.19 -1.74
N TYR A 32 -4.62 -0.92 -2.97
CA TYR A 32 -5.06 -1.91 -3.94
C TYR A 32 -3.99 -2.09 -5.01
N ILE A 33 -3.77 -3.33 -5.41
CA ILE A 33 -2.84 -3.76 -6.45
C ILE A 33 -3.53 -4.80 -7.33
N HIS A 34 -2.97 -5.09 -8.50
CA HIS A 34 -3.41 -6.21 -9.32
C HIS A 34 -3.20 -7.53 -8.57
N HIS A 35 -4.13 -8.47 -8.76
CA HIS A 35 -4.09 -9.74 -8.03
C HIS A 35 -2.86 -10.56 -8.40
N GLU A 36 -2.43 -10.52 -9.66
CA GLU A 36 -1.19 -11.17 -10.12
C GLU A 36 0.05 -10.72 -9.35
N ASP A 37 0.08 -9.48 -8.87
CA ASP A 37 1.23 -8.89 -8.19
C ASP A 37 1.23 -9.13 -6.68
N PHE A 38 0.20 -9.80 -6.14
CA PHE A 38 0.00 -9.92 -4.70
C PHE A 38 1.20 -10.52 -3.97
N ALA A 39 1.73 -11.64 -4.48
CA ALA A 39 2.85 -12.32 -3.85
C ALA A 39 4.13 -11.45 -3.87
N GLN A 40 4.39 -10.80 -5.00
CA GLN A 40 5.55 -9.93 -5.18
C GLN A 40 5.47 -8.68 -4.29
N ALA A 41 4.27 -8.07 -4.19
CA ALA A 41 4.05 -6.92 -3.33
C ALA A 41 4.29 -7.24 -1.85
N VAL A 42 3.82 -8.40 -1.38
CA VAL A 42 4.06 -8.87 0.00
C VAL A 42 5.55 -9.07 0.25
N GLU A 43 6.26 -9.71 -0.67
CA GLU A 43 7.71 -9.91 -0.57
C GLU A 43 8.47 -8.58 -0.45
N ILE A 44 8.21 -7.64 -1.37
CA ILE A 44 8.82 -6.30 -1.36
C ILE A 44 8.51 -5.54 -0.06
N MET A 45 7.27 -5.63 0.43
CA MET A 45 6.87 -4.96 1.67
C MET A 45 7.62 -5.52 2.88
N ILE A 46 7.83 -6.83 2.96
CA ILE A 46 8.56 -7.47 4.05
C ILE A 46 10.05 -7.11 3.97
N LEU A 47 10.68 -7.23 2.80
CA LEU A 47 12.09 -6.91 2.59
C LEU A 47 12.41 -5.45 2.94
N ASN A 48 11.50 -4.53 2.61
CA ASN A 48 11.69 -3.11 2.91
C ASN A 48 11.38 -2.73 4.36
N GLN A 49 10.64 -3.53 5.12
CA GLN A 49 10.47 -3.32 6.57
C GLN A 49 11.72 -3.71 7.37
N ILE A 50 12.55 -4.61 6.85
CA ILE A 50 13.80 -5.06 7.48
C ILE A 50 14.92 -4.01 7.34
N ASN A 51 14.77 -3.07 6.40
CA ASN A 51 15.76 -2.03 6.10
C ASN A 51 15.51 -0.69 6.86
N ILE A 52 14.64 -0.67 7.88
CA ILE A 52 14.30 0.51 8.70
C ILE A 52 14.72 0.31 10.15
#